data_AF-A0A954KHP2-F1
#
_entry.id   AF-A0A954KHP2-F1
#
_cell.length_a   1.000
_cell.length_b   1.000
_cell.length_c   1.000
_cell.angle_alpha   90.00
_cell.angle_beta   90.00
_cell.angle_gamma   90.00
#
_symmetry.space_group_name_H-M   'P 1'
#
loop_
_entity.id
_entity.type
_entity.pdbx_description
1 polymer ?
#
loop_
_entity_poly.entity_id
_entity_poly.type
_entity_poly.pdbx_seq_one_letter_code
_entity_poly.pdbx_strand_id
1 'polypeptide(L)'
;PCDGRSQGTTAMMDSLAYRNDAAMVFKRLIRSLPTRAGVIGVATCDKGLPAMMMAIAAQHKLPGVIIPGGVTLPPTVGEDAGKVQAIGARFAHGEIDLRYAADMGCKACGSPGGGCQFLGTAATSQVVAEALGLSVPHAALAPSGQPVWKEVAVRSTQAVVNQQHQGLTTRSILTPDALHNAMVVHAAFGGSTNLLLHIPAIAFEAGLTRPQVEDWNRINRATPRIVDVLPNGPVGHPTVRVYLAGGVPEVMLHLRNLGLLKLDALTAAGEPLGDMLDAWEKSERRHRFRELLVEHDNIQPDEVILSPEAAKKRGLTSTVTFPVGNLAPEGSVIKSTAIDPAVIDDDGVYRKCGPAKVFTSERAAIAAIKGRGSKTIEAGDVLVLACRGPLGSGMEETYQITSALKYLPFGKHVAVITDARFSGVSTGACIGHVGPEALAGGPIAKVYDGDQIEIIIDTVNLSGTINFVGTAESRLSPEEAARVLSEREPAIELKPDPDLPPDTRMWALLQQLGGGTWGGCVYDPAALEQAVGAVLFPKK
;
A
#
# COMPACT_ATOMS: atom_id res chain seq x y z
N PRO A 1 -14.43 -5.88 3.27
CA PRO A 1 -13.91 -7.27 3.34
C PRO A 1 -12.68 -7.31 4.26
N CYS A 2 -12.29 -8.51 4.70
CA CYS A 2 -11.01 -8.71 5.37
C CYS A 2 -10.01 -9.23 4.33
N ASP A 3 -9.09 -8.38 3.87
CA ASP A 3 -8.12 -8.73 2.83
C ASP A 3 -7.33 -9.99 3.18
N GLY A 4 -6.89 -10.14 4.44
CA GLY A 4 -6.16 -11.33 4.90
C GLY A 4 -6.94 -12.65 4.81
N ARG A 5 -8.29 -12.60 4.77
CA ARG A 5 -9.15 -13.78 4.55
C ARG A 5 -9.47 -14.01 3.08
N SER A 6 -9.48 -12.96 2.26
CA SER A 6 -9.80 -13.06 0.84
C SER A 6 -8.59 -13.42 -0.03
N GLN A 7 -7.36 -13.32 0.49
CA GLN A 7 -6.13 -13.67 -0.23
C GLN A 7 -6.23 -15.06 -0.89
N GLY A 8 -5.87 -15.16 -2.18
CA GLY A 8 -5.92 -16.42 -2.94
C GLY A 8 -7.33 -16.94 -3.27
N THR A 9 -8.38 -16.13 -3.05
CA THR A 9 -9.78 -16.47 -3.35
C THR A 9 -10.40 -15.45 -4.30
N THR A 10 -11.52 -15.80 -4.94
CA THR A 10 -12.27 -14.88 -5.81
C THR A 10 -12.74 -13.62 -5.09
N ALA A 11 -12.93 -13.67 -3.77
CA ALA A 11 -13.31 -12.51 -2.96
C ALA A 11 -12.26 -11.39 -2.96
N MET A 12 -11.00 -11.65 -3.36
CA MET A 12 -10.00 -10.58 -3.48
C MET A 12 -10.32 -9.60 -4.62
N MET A 13 -11.05 -10.06 -5.64
CA MET A 13 -11.44 -9.22 -6.78
C MET A 13 -12.36 -8.07 -6.35
N ASP A 14 -13.15 -8.25 -5.28
CA ASP A 14 -14.03 -7.21 -4.73
C ASP A 14 -13.32 -6.27 -3.75
N SER A 15 -12.07 -6.55 -3.38
CA SER A 15 -11.40 -5.82 -2.29
C SER A 15 -11.31 -4.32 -2.58
N LEU A 16 -10.70 -3.93 -3.71
CA LEU A 16 -10.51 -2.53 -4.03
C LEU A 16 -11.83 -1.84 -4.41
N ALA A 17 -12.72 -2.51 -5.13
CA ALA A 17 -14.04 -1.99 -5.49
C ALA A 17 -14.88 -1.64 -4.25
N TYR A 18 -14.86 -2.51 -3.23
CA TYR A 18 -15.53 -2.27 -1.95
C TYR A 18 -15.17 -0.92 -1.33
N ARG A 19 -13.93 -0.44 -1.49
CA ARG A 19 -13.53 0.86 -0.93
C ARG A 19 -14.46 1.99 -1.42
N ASN A 20 -14.75 2.02 -2.72
CA ASN A 20 -15.58 3.06 -3.33
C ASN A 20 -17.04 2.92 -2.89
N ASP A 21 -17.53 1.69 -2.88
CA ASP A 21 -18.93 1.41 -2.54
C ASP A 21 -19.19 1.71 -1.06
N ALA A 22 -18.30 1.28 -0.16
CA ALA A 22 -18.37 1.60 1.26
C ALA A 22 -18.30 3.12 1.49
N ALA A 23 -17.37 3.82 0.84
CA ALA A 23 -17.28 5.29 0.94
C ALA A 23 -18.59 5.95 0.46
N MET A 24 -19.16 5.50 -0.65
CA MET A 24 -20.43 6.02 -1.16
C MET A 24 -21.58 5.78 -0.17
N VAL A 25 -21.68 4.59 0.42
CA VAL A 25 -22.68 4.25 1.44
C VAL A 25 -22.51 5.13 2.67
N PHE A 26 -21.30 5.24 3.22
CA PHE A 26 -21.02 6.09 4.39
C PHE A 26 -21.38 7.56 4.12
N LYS A 27 -20.99 8.10 2.96
CA LYS A 27 -21.36 9.46 2.54
C LYS A 27 -22.87 9.67 2.50
N ARG A 28 -23.64 8.70 2.01
CA ARG A 28 -25.12 8.76 1.97
C ARG A 28 -25.73 8.68 3.37
N LEU A 29 -25.24 7.77 4.22
CA LEU A 29 -25.69 7.63 5.60
C LEU A 29 -25.46 8.91 6.39
N ILE A 30 -24.25 9.48 6.31
CA ILE A 30 -23.95 10.78 6.92
C ILE A 30 -24.97 11.83 6.44
N ARG A 31 -25.16 12.01 5.13
CA ARG A 31 -26.10 13.01 4.60
C ARG A 31 -27.55 12.84 5.05
N SER A 32 -27.99 11.59 5.26
CA SER A 32 -29.36 11.26 5.65
C SER A 32 -29.75 11.69 7.07
N LEU A 33 -28.78 12.08 7.91
CA LEU A 33 -29.02 12.53 9.28
C LEU A 33 -29.07 14.07 9.35
N PRO A 34 -30.26 14.72 9.30
CA PRO A 34 -30.36 16.18 9.12
C PRO A 34 -29.80 17.00 10.29
N THR A 35 -29.75 16.43 11.49
CA THR A 35 -29.31 17.12 12.73
C THR A 35 -27.88 16.80 13.14
N ARG A 36 -27.11 16.08 12.32
CA ARG A 36 -25.72 15.75 12.65
C ARG A 36 -24.88 17.03 12.76
N ALA A 37 -24.09 17.12 13.84
CA ALA A 37 -23.22 18.27 14.09
C ALA A 37 -21.72 17.96 13.87
N GLY A 38 -21.36 16.69 13.71
CA GLY A 38 -20.01 16.21 13.46
C GLY A 38 -20.03 14.72 13.13
N VAL A 39 -18.89 14.19 12.67
CA VAL A 39 -18.78 12.76 12.29
C VAL A 39 -17.54 12.13 12.92
N ILE A 40 -17.74 11.01 13.61
CA ILE A 40 -16.66 10.15 14.11
C ILE A 40 -16.63 8.88 13.24
N GLY A 41 -15.56 8.69 12.47
CA GLY A 41 -15.36 7.51 11.65
C GLY A 41 -14.50 6.47 12.36
N VAL A 42 -15.01 5.25 12.54
CA VAL A 42 -14.25 4.13 13.12
C VAL A 42 -14.05 3.05 12.07
N ALA A 43 -12.81 2.74 11.73
CA ALA A 43 -12.49 1.76 10.69
C ALA A 43 -11.08 1.19 10.85
N THR A 44 -10.81 0.02 10.24
CA THR A 44 -9.52 -0.68 10.41
C THR A 44 -8.94 -1.27 9.14
N CYS A 45 -9.50 -2.37 8.63
CA CYS A 45 -8.89 -3.23 7.62
C CYS A 45 -8.52 -2.47 6.34
N ASP A 46 -7.63 -3.05 5.53
CA ASP A 46 -6.96 -2.47 4.36
C ASP A 46 -7.79 -1.48 3.54
N LYS A 47 -9.02 -1.84 3.16
CA LYS A 47 -9.90 -0.98 2.34
C LYS A 47 -10.95 -0.23 3.16
N GLY A 48 -11.25 -0.71 4.36
CA GLY A 48 -12.26 -0.12 5.25
C GLY A 48 -11.83 1.23 5.79
N LEU A 49 -10.57 1.38 6.23
CA LEU A 49 -10.08 2.66 6.73
C LEU A 49 -9.96 3.72 5.63
N PRO A 50 -9.39 3.43 4.44
CA PRO A 50 -9.46 4.35 3.30
C PRO A 50 -10.87 4.75 2.89
N ALA A 51 -11.83 3.82 2.88
CA ALA A 51 -13.23 4.15 2.58
C ALA A 51 -13.83 5.13 3.60
N MET A 52 -13.51 4.95 4.89
CA MET A 52 -13.92 5.87 5.94
C MET A 52 -13.24 7.24 5.80
N MET A 53 -11.94 7.28 5.50
CA MET A 53 -11.22 8.53 5.24
C MET A 53 -11.81 9.29 4.05
N MET A 54 -12.12 8.62 2.94
CA MET A 54 -12.83 9.19 1.80
C MET A 54 -14.20 9.77 2.20
N ALA A 55 -14.95 9.03 3.03
CA ALA A 55 -16.26 9.47 3.49
C ALA A 55 -16.19 10.72 4.37
N ILE A 56 -15.25 10.78 5.31
CA ILE A 56 -14.99 11.95 6.17
C ILE A 56 -14.46 13.13 5.34
N ALA A 57 -13.53 12.88 4.42
CA ALA A 57 -12.97 13.90 3.54
C ALA A 57 -14.03 14.61 2.68
N ALA A 58 -15.10 13.91 2.29
CA ALA A 58 -16.22 14.51 1.56
C ALA A 58 -17.16 15.38 2.42
N GLN A 59 -17.00 15.43 3.76
CA GLN A 59 -17.87 16.19 4.67
C GLN A 59 -17.34 17.60 4.94
N HIS A 60 -17.03 18.37 3.89
CA HIS A 60 -16.28 19.63 3.94
C HIS A 60 -16.77 20.68 4.95
N LYS A 61 -18.03 20.60 5.38
CA LYS A 61 -18.68 21.58 6.25
C LYS A 61 -18.91 21.08 7.68
N LEU A 62 -18.47 19.87 8.01
CA LEU A 62 -18.69 19.26 9.31
C LEU A 62 -17.34 19.04 10.03
N PRO A 63 -17.31 19.17 11.36
CA PRO A 63 -16.29 18.54 12.20
C PRO A 63 -16.17 17.05 11.88
N GLY A 64 -14.94 16.54 11.91
CA GLY A 64 -14.66 15.15 11.56
C GLY A 64 -13.39 14.62 12.21
N VAL A 65 -13.45 13.39 12.68
CA VAL A 65 -12.29 12.65 13.19
C VAL A 65 -12.35 11.19 12.76
N ILE A 66 -11.19 10.59 12.60
CA ILE A 66 -10.98 9.17 12.38
C ILE A 66 -10.42 8.54 13.66
N ILE A 67 -11.07 7.49 14.14
CA ILE A 67 -10.55 6.57 15.14
C ILE A 67 -10.05 5.33 14.38
N PRO A 68 -8.72 5.17 14.20
CA PRO A 68 -8.19 3.94 13.65
C PRO A 68 -8.54 2.77 14.57
N GLY A 69 -8.95 1.64 14.01
CA GLY A 69 -9.31 0.45 14.81
C GLY A 69 -8.11 -0.27 15.45
N GLY A 70 -6.91 0.30 15.36
CA GLY A 70 -5.69 -0.23 15.96
C GLY A 70 -5.11 -1.42 15.20
N VAL A 71 -4.09 -2.04 15.79
CA VAL A 71 -3.41 -3.23 15.25
C VAL A 71 -3.58 -4.43 16.17
N THR A 72 -3.58 -5.63 15.60
CA THR A 72 -3.44 -6.87 16.35
C THR A 72 -2.08 -6.89 17.05
N LEU A 73 -2.02 -7.57 18.19
CA LEU A 73 -0.75 -7.92 18.83
C LEU A 73 -0.09 -9.09 18.10
N PRO A 74 1.25 -9.07 17.95
CA PRO A 74 1.99 -10.21 17.42
C PRO A 74 1.87 -11.42 18.37
N PRO A 75 1.97 -12.65 17.86
CA PRO A 75 2.02 -13.83 18.73
C PRO A 75 3.30 -13.82 19.57
N THR A 76 3.20 -14.22 20.84
CA THR A 76 4.38 -14.45 21.70
C THR A 76 5.25 -15.59 21.17
N VAL A 77 4.60 -16.64 20.65
CA VAL A 77 5.23 -17.78 19.99
C VAL A 77 4.44 -18.07 18.73
N GLY A 78 5.05 -17.89 17.57
CA GLY A 78 4.42 -18.19 16.28
C GLY A 78 4.94 -17.30 15.16
N GLU A 79 4.38 -17.49 13.97
CA GLU A 79 4.62 -16.64 12.82
C GLU A 79 3.64 -15.46 12.79
N ASP A 80 4.10 -14.33 12.27
CA ASP A 80 3.23 -13.17 12.05
C ASP A 80 2.20 -13.43 10.93
N ALA A 81 1.14 -12.61 10.91
CA ALA A 81 0.05 -12.71 9.94
C ALA A 81 0.50 -12.53 8.48
N GLY A 82 1.69 -11.95 8.24
CA GLY A 82 2.28 -11.83 6.93
C GLY A 82 2.96 -13.13 6.48
N LYS A 83 3.83 -13.69 7.33
CA LYS A 83 4.58 -14.92 7.05
C LYS A 83 3.70 -16.17 6.95
N VAL A 84 2.69 -16.27 7.81
CA VAL A 84 1.79 -17.44 7.89
C VAL A 84 1.09 -17.74 6.55
N GLN A 85 0.92 -16.74 5.70
CA GLN A 85 0.29 -16.86 4.39
C GLN A 85 1.13 -17.67 3.38
N ALA A 86 2.43 -17.82 3.63
CA ALA A 86 3.32 -18.63 2.79
C ALA A 86 3.34 -20.14 3.16
N ILE A 87 2.57 -20.56 4.17
CA ILE A 87 2.53 -21.96 4.64
C ILE A 87 2.32 -22.94 3.49
N GLY A 88 1.38 -22.67 2.59
CA GLY A 88 1.05 -23.57 1.50
C GLY A 88 2.20 -23.78 0.51
N ALA A 89 3.03 -22.75 0.29
CA ALA A 89 4.20 -22.84 -0.58
C ALA A 89 5.36 -23.57 0.12
N ARG A 90 5.65 -23.18 1.37
CA ARG A 90 6.69 -23.81 2.19
C ARG A 90 6.44 -25.30 2.43
N PHE A 91 5.20 -25.69 2.71
CA PHE A 91 4.83 -27.09 2.84
C PHE A 91 5.04 -27.87 1.54
N ALA A 92 4.67 -27.29 0.39
CA ALA A 92 4.84 -27.93 -0.91
C ALA A 92 6.32 -28.18 -1.27
N HIS A 93 7.23 -27.36 -0.75
CA HIS A 93 8.68 -27.48 -0.91
C HIS A 93 9.38 -28.24 0.24
N GLY A 94 8.62 -28.79 1.19
CA GLY A 94 9.20 -29.53 2.33
C GLY A 94 9.91 -28.67 3.37
N GLU A 95 9.76 -27.35 3.32
CA GLU A 95 10.35 -26.40 4.28
C GLU A 95 9.70 -26.46 5.67
N ILE A 96 8.46 -26.97 5.74
CA ILE A 96 7.69 -27.18 6.96
C ILE A 96 6.85 -28.46 6.84
N ASP A 97 6.53 -29.08 7.98
CA ASP A 97 5.59 -30.19 8.04
C ASP A 97 4.13 -29.73 8.28
N LEU A 98 3.18 -30.66 8.17
CA LEU A 98 1.75 -30.37 8.35
C LEU A 98 1.42 -29.95 9.79
N ARG A 99 2.14 -30.47 10.78
CA ARG A 99 1.89 -30.15 12.20
C ARG A 99 2.28 -28.71 12.49
N TYR A 100 3.45 -28.28 12.02
CA TYR A 100 3.93 -26.92 12.10
C TYR A 100 2.98 -25.96 11.37
N ALA A 101 2.56 -26.32 10.15
CA ALA A 101 1.60 -25.54 9.38
C ALA A 101 0.28 -25.31 10.14
N ALA A 102 -0.32 -26.36 10.69
CA ALA A 102 -1.55 -26.25 11.46
C ALA A 102 -1.37 -25.39 12.72
N ASP A 103 -0.27 -25.58 13.44
CA ASP A 103 0.01 -24.85 14.68
C ASP A 103 0.24 -23.35 14.43
N MET A 104 1.06 -22.99 13.44
CA MET A 104 1.32 -21.58 13.09
C MET A 104 0.06 -20.90 12.54
N GLY A 105 -0.73 -21.60 11.72
CA GLY A 105 -2.01 -21.10 11.20
C GLY A 105 -2.99 -20.71 12.32
N CYS A 106 -3.03 -21.50 13.41
CA CYS A 106 -3.88 -21.21 14.57
C CYS A 106 -3.37 -20.02 15.41
N LYS A 107 -2.06 -19.77 15.46
CA LYS A 107 -1.44 -18.78 16.36
C LYS A 107 -1.32 -17.38 15.78
N ALA A 108 -1.22 -17.24 14.45
CA ALA A 108 -0.83 -15.99 13.80
C ALA A 108 -1.79 -14.79 14.03
N CYS A 109 -3.06 -15.06 14.32
CA CYS A 109 -4.11 -14.05 14.52
C CYS A 109 -4.85 -14.25 15.86
N GLY A 110 -4.11 -14.44 16.96
CA GLY A 110 -4.67 -14.80 18.27
C GLY A 110 -5.19 -13.65 19.14
N SER A 111 -4.99 -12.39 18.76
CA SER A 111 -5.45 -11.21 19.52
C SER A 111 -6.71 -10.58 18.93
N PRO A 112 -7.58 -9.96 19.76
CA PRO A 112 -8.86 -9.43 19.30
C PRO A 112 -8.74 -8.11 18.53
N GLY A 113 -9.33 -8.09 17.32
CA GLY A 113 -9.58 -6.89 16.53
C GLY A 113 -8.33 -6.20 15.95
N GLY A 114 -8.54 -5.13 15.20
CA GLY A 114 -7.47 -4.35 14.57
C GLY A 114 -7.03 -4.85 13.19
N GLY A 115 -6.15 -4.08 12.56
CA GLY A 115 -5.46 -4.44 11.32
C GLY A 115 -4.23 -5.31 11.62
N CYS A 116 -3.58 -5.83 10.59
CA CYS A 116 -2.43 -6.72 10.74
C CYS A 116 -1.29 -6.10 11.60
N GLN A 117 -0.57 -6.95 12.34
CA GLN A 117 0.55 -6.58 13.22
C GLN A 117 1.86 -6.21 12.49
N PHE A 118 1.78 -5.86 11.21
CA PHE A 118 2.88 -5.41 10.36
C PHE A 118 2.41 -4.19 9.54
N LEU A 119 3.35 -3.43 8.97
CA LEU A 119 3.11 -2.22 8.20
C LEU A 119 2.58 -2.52 6.78
N GLY A 120 1.47 -3.25 6.69
CA GLY A 120 0.65 -3.42 5.50
C GLY A 120 -0.26 -2.22 5.24
N THR A 121 -1.27 -2.38 4.37
CA THR A 121 -2.19 -1.27 4.01
C THR A 121 -3.01 -0.79 5.19
N ALA A 122 -3.55 -1.69 6.03
CA ALA A 122 -4.31 -1.29 7.21
C ALA A 122 -3.49 -0.37 8.13
N ALA A 123 -2.30 -0.81 8.56
CA ALA A 123 -1.42 -0.04 9.43
C ALA A 123 -0.93 1.27 8.77
N THR A 124 -0.52 1.21 7.50
CA THR A 124 -0.11 2.41 6.75
C THR A 124 -1.26 3.43 6.63
N SER A 125 -2.50 2.96 6.46
CA SER A 125 -3.67 3.84 6.42
C SER A 125 -3.92 4.56 7.74
N GLN A 126 -3.59 3.94 8.89
CA GLN A 126 -3.67 4.62 10.19
C GLN A 126 -2.61 5.71 10.30
N VAL A 127 -1.38 5.40 9.88
CA VAL A 127 -0.27 6.37 9.84
C VAL A 127 -0.64 7.57 8.97
N VAL A 128 -1.22 7.32 7.79
CA VAL A 128 -1.69 8.37 6.87
C VAL A 128 -2.87 9.15 7.47
N ALA A 129 -3.82 8.51 8.15
CA ALA A 129 -4.93 9.20 8.81
C ALA A 129 -4.44 10.22 9.85
N GLU A 130 -3.47 9.83 10.68
CA GLU A 130 -2.85 10.73 11.66
C GLU A 130 -2.03 11.83 10.98
N ALA A 131 -1.30 11.50 9.91
CA ALA A 131 -0.50 12.48 9.17
C ALA A 131 -1.30 13.49 8.33
N LEU A 132 -2.50 13.12 7.88
CA LEU A 132 -3.48 14.04 7.32
C LEU A 132 -4.10 14.96 8.38
N GLY A 133 -3.80 14.74 9.67
CA GLY A 133 -4.44 15.44 10.77
C GLY A 133 -5.88 14.99 11.03
N LEU A 134 -6.34 13.86 10.46
CA LEU A 134 -7.71 13.37 10.66
C LEU A 134 -7.88 12.53 11.93
N SER A 135 -6.79 12.11 12.55
CA SER A 135 -6.81 11.37 13.82
C SER A 135 -6.10 12.17 14.91
N VAL A 136 -6.50 11.96 16.16
CA VAL A 136 -5.80 12.57 17.31
C VAL A 136 -4.37 12.05 17.43
N PRO A 137 -3.44 12.83 18.00
CA PRO A 137 -2.05 12.41 18.14
C PRO A 137 -1.87 11.10 18.93
N HIS A 138 -0.93 10.29 18.48
CA HIS A 138 -0.58 8.98 19.04
C HIS A 138 -1.79 8.02 19.04
N ALA A 139 -2.49 7.92 17.91
CA ALA A 139 -3.66 7.06 17.69
C ALA A 139 -3.41 5.92 16.71
N ALA A 140 -2.65 6.19 15.65
CA ALA A 140 -2.26 5.18 14.68
C ALA A 140 -1.46 4.07 15.35
N LEU A 141 -1.72 2.82 14.98
CA LEU A 141 -1.01 1.64 15.49
C LEU A 141 -1.26 1.34 16.99
N ALA A 142 -2.22 2.01 17.62
CA ALA A 142 -2.63 1.66 18.98
C ALA A 142 -3.05 0.17 19.03
N PRO A 143 -2.64 -0.61 20.04
CA PRO A 143 -3.00 -2.02 20.11
C PRO A 143 -4.52 -2.17 20.34
N SER A 144 -5.18 -2.86 19.41
CA SER A 144 -6.63 -3.09 19.45
C SER A 144 -7.04 -3.85 20.71
N GLY A 145 -8.21 -3.51 21.26
CA GLY A 145 -8.76 -4.15 22.45
C GLY A 145 -8.10 -3.75 23.77
N GLN A 146 -6.99 -3.00 23.73
CA GLN A 146 -6.30 -2.51 24.94
C GLN A 146 -6.93 -1.22 25.47
N PRO A 147 -6.74 -0.89 26.77
CA PRO A 147 -7.27 0.34 27.37
C PRO A 147 -6.89 1.62 26.61
N VAL A 148 -5.68 1.67 26.06
CA VAL A 148 -5.18 2.80 25.27
C VAL A 148 -6.00 3.08 24.01
N TRP A 149 -6.61 2.05 23.40
CA TRP A 149 -7.48 2.24 22.25
C TRP A 149 -8.80 2.92 22.65
N LYS A 150 -9.37 2.57 23.82
CA LYS A 150 -10.55 3.25 24.37
C LYS A 150 -10.23 4.71 24.68
N GLU A 151 -9.03 4.98 25.21
CA GLU A 151 -8.56 6.34 25.46
C GLU A 151 -8.47 7.17 24.16
N VAL A 152 -7.97 6.59 23.06
CA VAL A 152 -7.98 7.23 21.72
C VAL A 152 -9.41 7.61 21.31
N ALA A 153 -10.40 6.74 21.55
CA ALA A 153 -11.79 7.03 21.22
C ALA A 153 -12.36 8.20 22.04
N VAL A 154 -12.05 8.27 23.33
CA VAL A 154 -12.46 9.39 24.21
C VAL A 154 -11.82 10.70 23.73
N ARG A 155 -10.50 10.71 23.49
CA ARG A 155 -9.78 11.90 22.97
C ARG A 155 -10.34 12.36 21.62
N SER A 156 -10.67 11.42 20.73
CA SER A 156 -11.26 11.72 19.42
C SER A 156 -12.67 12.32 19.54
N THR A 157 -13.46 11.84 20.49
CA THR A 157 -14.79 12.41 20.77
C THR A 157 -14.67 13.85 21.27
N GLN A 158 -13.74 14.10 22.20
CA GLN A 158 -13.48 15.46 22.69
C GLN A 158 -13.00 16.38 21.57
N ALA A 159 -12.15 15.87 20.67
CA ALA A 159 -11.64 16.60 19.52
C ALA A 159 -12.79 17.08 18.59
N VAL A 160 -13.77 16.23 18.27
CA VAL A 160 -14.93 16.64 17.45
C VAL A 160 -15.79 17.69 18.13
N VAL A 161 -16.01 17.58 19.44
CA VAL A 161 -16.74 18.60 20.22
C VAL A 161 -15.99 19.93 20.20
N ASN A 162 -14.66 19.91 20.38
CA ASN A 162 -13.84 21.11 20.33
C ASN A 162 -13.84 21.75 18.93
N GLN A 163 -13.71 20.95 17.87
CA GLN A 163 -13.83 21.42 16.50
C GLN A 163 -15.17 22.13 16.28
N GLN A 164 -16.27 21.55 16.77
CA GLN A 164 -17.60 22.16 16.66
C GLN A 164 -17.66 23.52 17.39
N HIS A 165 -17.14 23.61 18.62
CA HIS A 165 -17.10 24.87 19.38
C HIS A 165 -16.25 25.94 18.69
N GLN A 166 -15.18 25.55 18.01
CA GLN A 166 -14.29 26.46 17.28
C GLN A 166 -14.75 26.75 15.85
N GLY A 167 -15.84 26.13 15.37
CA GLY A 167 -16.29 26.24 13.98
C GLY A 167 -15.34 25.60 12.96
N LEU A 168 -14.49 24.67 13.40
CA LEU A 168 -13.58 23.92 12.53
C LEU A 168 -14.31 22.79 11.80
N THR A 169 -13.89 22.54 10.57
CA THR A 169 -14.46 21.50 9.72
C THR A 169 -13.37 20.62 9.16
N THR A 170 -13.73 19.48 8.56
CA THR A 170 -12.78 18.63 7.83
C THR A 170 -12.01 19.40 6.76
N ARG A 171 -12.61 20.42 6.12
CA ARG A 171 -11.91 21.28 5.15
C ARG A 171 -10.86 22.19 5.78
N SER A 172 -11.02 22.54 7.06
CA SER A 172 -10.02 23.30 7.82
C SER A 172 -8.75 22.48 8.06
N ILE A 173 -8.89 21.15 8.15
CA ILE A 173 -7.80 20.20 8.42
C ILE A 173 -7.19 19.68 7.10
N LEU A 174 -8.04 19.22 6.18
CA LEU A 174 -7.60 18.66 4.89
C LEU A 174 -7.25 19.76 3.91
N THR A 175 -5.96 20.10 3.89
CA THR A 175 -5.35 21.12 3.06
C THR A 175 -4.24 20.51 2.17
N PRO A 176 -3.74 21.23 1.16
CA PRO A 176 -2.54 20.81 0.42
C PRO A 176 -1.34 20.51 1.34
N ASP A 177 -1.20 21.25 2.44
CA ASP A 177 -0.13 21.06 3.41
C ASP A 177 -0.31 19.77 4.22
N ALA A 178 -1.52 19.45 4.65
CA ALA A 178 -1.83 18.16 5.28
C ALA A 178 -1.57 16.98 4.34
N LEU A 179 -1.91 17.14 3.05
CA LEU A 179 -1.64 16.13 2.02
C LEU A 179 -0.14 15.93 1.80
N HIS A 180 0.64 17.02 1.72
CA HIS A 180 2.11 16.96 1.65
C HIS A 180 2.68 16.23 2.87
N ASN A 181 2.25 16.60 4.09
CA ASN A 181 2.69 15.95 5.33
C ASN A 181 2.39 14.45 5.31
N ALA A 182 1.19 14.04 4.88
CA ALA A 182 0.81 12.64 4.78
C ALA A 182 1.71 11.84 3.83
N MET A 183 2.11 12.43 2.70
CA MET A 183 3.03 11.80 1.75
C MET A 183 4.46 11.69 2.32
N VAL A 184 4.96 12.73 3.00
CA VAL A 184 6.28 12.70 3.66
C VAL A 184 6.30 11.63 4.75
N VAL A 185 5.29 11.58 5.62
CA VAL A 185 5.21 10.58 6.69
C VAL A 185 5.07 9.17 6.12
N HIS A 186 4.28 8.98 5.06
CA HIS A 186 4.20 7.70 4.35
C HIS A 186 5.58 7.21 3.88
N ALA A 187 6.38 8.08 3.26
CA ALA A 187 7.73 7.76 2.81
C ALA A 187 8.67 7.42 3.98
N ALA A 188 8.61 8.19 5.06
CA ALA A 188 9.45 8.01 6.26
C ALA A 188 9.22 6.67 6.98
N PHE A 189 7.98 6.18 6.99
CA PHE A 189 7.62 4.86 7.50
C PHE A 189 7.97 3.72 6.54
N GLY A 190 8.11 4.02 5.25
CA GLY A 190 8.14 3.03 4.18
C GLY A 190 6.81 2.29 4.01
N GLY A 191 5.74 3.07 3.97
CA GLY A 191 4.37 2.59 3.87
C GLY A 191 4.05 1.71 2.65
N SER A 192 2.90 1.05 2.69
CA SER A 192 2.37 0.25 1.59
C SER A 192 2.18 1.07 0.30
N THR A 193 2.49 0.46 -0.84
CA THR A 193 2.27 1.00 -2.19
C THR A 193 0.77 1.19 -2.51
N ASN A 194 -0.14 0.52 -1.82
CA ASN A 194 -1.59 0.74 -1.97
C ASN A 194 -2.01 2.17 -1.60
N LEU A 195 -1.24 2.88 -0.76
CA LEU A 195 -1.55 4.27 -0.41
C LEU A 195 -1.28 5.25 -1.56
N LEU A 196 -0.54 4.83 -2.59
CA LEU A 196 -0.43 5.55 -3.86
C LEU A 196 -1.78 5.63 -4.58
N LEU A 197 -2.74 4.75 -4.26
CA LEU A 197 -4.10 4.77 -4.77
C LEU A 197 -5.06 5.47 -3.79
N HIS A 198 -4.88 5.24 -2.49
CA HIS A 198 -5.79 5.75 -1.47
C HIS A 198 -5.59 7.24 -1.18
N ILE A 199 -4.36 7.75 -1.16
CA ILE A 199 -4.10 9.18 -0.92
C ILE A 199 -4.71 10.05 -2.04
N PRO A 200 -4.53 9.75 -3.34
CA PRO A 200 -5.25 10.44 -4.41
C PRO A 200 -6.77 10.33 -4.29
N ALA A 201 -7.30 9.18 -3.85
CA ALA A 201 -8.75 9.04 -3.65
C ALA A 201 -9.29 9.92 -2.52
N ILE A 202 -8.54 10.07 -1.42
CA ILE A 202 -8.89 10.96 -0.32
C ILE A 202 -8.78 12.43 -0.76
N ALA A 203 -7.72 12.77 -1.49
CA ALA A 203 -7.53 14.11 -2.06
C ALA A 203 -8.70 14.49 -2.99
N PHE A 204 -9.14 13.57 -3.84
CA PHE A 204 -10.31 13.76 -4.71
C PHE A 204 -11.58 14.11 -3.91
N GLU A 205 -11.90 13.31 -2.88
CA GLU A 205 -13.09 13.55 -2.04
C GLU A 205 -12.98 14.85 -1.22
N ALA A 206 -11.76 15.24 -0.84
CA ALA A 206 -11.48 16.50 -0.17
C ALA A 206 -11.56 17.73 -1.13
N GLY A 207 -11.67 17.51 -2.44
CA GLY A 207 -11.60 18.58 -3.45
C GLY A 207 -10.20 19.17 -3.61
N LEU A 208 -9.16 18.40 -3.29
CA LEU A 208 -7.75 18.76 -3.41
C LEU A 208 -7.14 18.16 -4.69
N THR A 209 -6.02 18.73 -5.15
CA THR A 209 -5.25 18.18 -6.26
C THR A 209 -4.72 16.79 -5.89
N ARG A 210 -4.99 15.81 -6.76
CA ARG A 210 -4.51 14.44 -6.62
C ARG A 210 -2.99 14.37 -6.85
N PRO A 211 -2.20 13.79 -5.94
CA PRO A 211 -0.77 13.62 -6.16
C PRO A 211 -0.47 12.79 -7.40
N GLN A 212 0.52 13.21 -8.19
CA GLN A 212 1.01 12.50 -9.37
C GLN A 212 2.28 11.71 -9.05
N VAL A 213 2.74 10.88 -10.00
CA VAL A 213 3.98 10.09 -9.86
C VAL A 213 5.18 10.99 -9.58
N GLU A 214 5.23 12.17 -10.18
CA GLU A 214 6.29 13.17 -9.99
C GLU A 214 6.33 13.68 -8.54
N ASP A 215 5.18 13.85 -7.89
CA ASP A 215 5.11 14.24 -6.49
C ASP A 215 5.66 13.15 -5.58
N TRP A 216 5.30 11.89 -5.84
CA TRP A 216 5.82 10.74 -5.12
C TRP A 216 7.33 10.59 -5.28
N ASN A 217 7.82 10.76 -6.50
CA ASN A 217 9.24 10.73 -6.84
C ASN A 217 10.01 11.82 -6.07
N ARG A 218 9.51 13.06 -6.07
CA ARG A 218 10.09 14.18 -5.32
C ARG A 218 10.14 13.88 -3.82
N ILE A 219 9.04 13.38 -3.25
CA ILE A 219 8.93 13.13 -1.81
C ILE A 219 9.81 11.96 -1.35
N ASN A 220 9.83 10.85 -2.09
CA ASN A 220 10.65 9.68 -1.73
C ASN A 220 12.16 9.97 -1.84
N ARG A 221 12.58 10.87 -2.73
CA ARG A 221 13.97 11.34 -2.81
C ARG A 221 14.34 12.30 -1.67
N ALA A 222 13.42 13.15 -1.24
CA ALA A 222 13.66 14.13 -0.18
C ALA A 222 13.57 13.54 1.23
N THR A 223 12.81 12.45 1.40
CA THR A 223 12.44 11.94 2.73
C THR A 223 13.17 10.63 3.05
N PRO A 224 14.02 10.59 4.09
CA PRO A 224 14.65 9.35 4.52
C PRO A 224 13.64 8.42 5.19
N ARG A 225 13.76 7.11 4.94
CA ARG A 225 13.07 6.10 5.75
C ARG A 225 13.75 5.99 7.11
N ILE A 226 13.00 6.17 8.19
CA ILE A 226 13.54 6.19 9.56
C ILE A 226 12.85 5.22 10.51
N VAL A 227 11.93 4.39 10.01
CA VAL A 227 11.24 3.38 10.82
C VAL A 227 11.67 1.97 10.39
N ASP A 228 12.12 1.17 11.36
CA ASP A 228 12.36 -0.26 11.22
C ASP A 228 11.10 -1.02 11.67
N VAL A 229 10.35 -1.56 10.73
CA VAL A 229 9.04 -2.17 10.98
C VAL A 229 8.69 -3.19 9.90
N LEU A 230 8.23 -4.38 10.30
CA LEU A 230 7.81 -5.45 9.40
C LEU A 230 6.87 -4.90 8.31
N PRO A 231 7.04 -5.26 7.04
CA PRO A 231 8.04 -6.19 6.49
C PRO A 231 9.40 -5.55 6.19
N ASN A 232 9.57 -4.25 6.42
CA ASN A 232 10.79 -3.50 6.12
C ASN A 232 11.79 -3.68 7.27
N GLY A 233 12.99 -4.16 6.94
CA GLY A 233 14.04 -4.36 7.92
C GLY A 233 14.88 -3.09 8.22
N PRO A 234 16.03 -3.28 8.88
CA PRO A 234 16.75 -4.56 8.98
C PRO A 234 16.25 -5.55 10.04
N VAL A 235 15.67 -5.12 11.16
CA VAL A 235 15.19 -6.03 12.23
C VAL A 235 13.78 -6.52 11.97
N GLY A 236 12.90 -5.63 11.50
CA GLY A 236 11.49 -5.91 11.32
C GLY A 236 10.74 -5.94 12.65
N HIS A 237 10.52 -4.79 13.26
CA HIS A 237 9.67 -4.70 14.45
C HIS A 237 8.17 -4.80 14.10
N PRO A 238 7.32 -5.47 14.89
CA PRO A 238 5.86 -5.38 14.73
C PRO A 238 5.35 -3.96 15.01
N THR A 239 4.20 -3.61 14.42
CA THR A 239 3.64 -2.24 14.48
C THR A 239 3.36 -1.75 15.89
N VAL A 240 3.04 -2.63 16.84
CA VAL A 240 2.87 -2.26 18.25
C VAL A 240 4.15 -1.69 18.87
N ARG A 241 5.34 -2.15 18.45
CA ARG A 241 6.60 -1.56 18.95
C ARG A 241 6.82 -0.16 18.41
N VAL A 242 6.39 0.11 17.19
CA VAL A 242 6.42 1.47 16.63
C VAL A 242 5.51 2.40 17.40
N TYR A 243 4.31 1.92 17.79
CA TYR A 243 3.43 2.66 18.69
C TYR A 243 4.14 2.98 20.01
N LEU A 244 4.68 1.96 20.70
CA LEU A 244 5.36 2.16 21.99
C LEU A 244 6.60 3.07 21.87
N ALA A 245 7.34 3.02 20.75
CA ALA A 245 8.50 3.89 20.51
C ALA A 245 8.14 5.39 20.37
N GLY A 246 6.84 5.69 20.24
CA GLY A 246 6.29 7.04 20.14
C GLY A 246 5.43 7.28 18.89
N GLY A 247 5.32 6.28 18.00
CA GLY A 247 4.39 6.28 16.88
C GLY A 247 4.63 7.38 15.85
N VAL A 248 3.54 7.84 15.24
CA VAL A 248 3.57 8.86 14.18
C VAL A 248 4.13 10.21 14.67
N PRO A 249 3.78 10.73 15.87
CA PRO A 249 4.31 12.01 16.34
C PRO A 249 5.83 11.98 16.51
N GLU A 250 6.40 10.85 16.96
CA GLU A 250 7.86 10.73 17.10
C GLU A 250 8.59 10.80 15.75
N VAL A 251 8.05 10.12 14.72
CA VAL A 251 8.57 10.24 13.34
C VAL A 251 8.48 11.68 12.86
N MET A 252 7.36 12.36 13.13
CA MET A 252 7.17 13.74 12.74
C MET A 252 8.14 14.71 13.43
N LEU A 253 8.60 14.44 14.67
CA LEU A 253 9.65 15.24 15.30
C LEU A 253 10.95 15.23 14.49
N HIS A 254 11.38 14.05 14.02
CA HIS A 254 12.55 13.95 13.15
C HIS A 254 12.35 14.66 11.82
N LEU A 255 11.18 14.51 11.20
CA LEU A 255 10.87 15.16 9.91
C LEU A 255 10.75 16.68 10.02
N ARG A 256 10.26 17.19 11.16
CA ARG A 256 10.25 18.61 11.52
C ARG A 256 11.68 19.16 11.57
N ASN A 257 12.59 18.44 12.23
CA ASN A 257 14.00 18.87 12.35
C ASN A 257 14.72 18.90 11.00
N LEU A 258 14.25 18.11 10.03
CA LEU A 258 14.72 18.15 8.63
C LEU A 258 14.03 19.24 7.78
N GLY A 259 13.06 19.98 8.34
CA GLY A 259 12.30 21.00 7.59
C GLY A 259 11.36 20.43 6.53
N LEU A 260 10.98 19.15 6.62
CA LEU A 260 10.17 18.47 5.60
C LEU A 260 8.65 18.65 5.81
N LEU A 261 8.22 19.05 7.00
CA LEU A 261 6.82 19.20 7.37
C LEU A 261 6.30 20.63 7.26
N LYS A 262 5.01 20.75 6.95
CA LYS A 262 4.22 21.97 7.00
C LYS A 262 3.58 22.08 8.38
N LEU A 263 4.19 22.88 9.26
CA LEU A 263 3.86 22.90 10.69
C LEU A 263 2.57 23.68 11.03
N ASP A 264 2.15 24.57 10.15
CA ASP A 264 0.91 25.36 10.33
C ASP A 264 -0.37 24.59 9.97
N ALA A 265 -0.23 23.39 9.39
CA ALA A 265 -1.36 22.54 9.07
C ALA A 265 -2.12 22.15 10.34
N LEU A 266 -3.44 22.40 10.37
CA LEU A 266 -4.29 22.03 11.51
C LEU A 266 -4.44 20.52 11.63
N THR A 267 -4.54 20.06 12.87
CA THR A 267 -4.79 18.65 13.22
C THR A 267 -6.21 18.44 13.74
N ALA A 268 -6.60 17.19 13.99
CA ALA A 268 -7.89 16.84 14.57
C ALA A 268 -8.11 17.47 15.94
N ALA A 269 -7.03 17.80 16.67
CA ALA A 269 -7.12 18.49 17.95
C ALA A 269 -7.60 19.96 17.81
N GLY A 270 -7.58 20.51 16.60
CA GLY A 270 -7.89 21.92 16.33
C GLY A 270 -6.68 22.85 16.44
N GLU A 271 -5.49 22.28 16.57
CA GLU A 271 -4.23 23.01 16.78
C GLU A 271 -3.27 22.77 15.59
N PRO A 272 -2.37 23.73 15.29
CA PRO A 272 -1.28 23.53 14.34
C PRO A 272 -0.43 22.31 14.68
N LEU A 273 0.07 21.62 13.65
CA LEU A 273 0.96 20.46 13.79
C LEU A 273 2.21 20.80 14.61
N GLY A 274 2.79 21.99 14.43
CA GLY A 274 3.96 22.44 15.20
C GLY A 274 3.70 22.44 16.71
N ASP A 275 2.61 23.05 17.15
CA ASP A 275 2.21 23.14 18.56
C ASP A 275 1.93 21.75 19.16
N MET A 276 1.26 20.89 18.38
CA MET A 276 1.00 19.51 18.77
C MET A 276 2.30 18.72 18.99
N LEU A 277 3.31 18.91 18.13
CA LEU A 277 4.61 18.25 18.27
C LEU A 277 5.40 18.79 19.46
N ASP A 278 5.33 20.09 19.74
CA ASP A 278 5.94 20.70 20.93
C ASP A 278 5.33 20.14 22.23
N ALA A 279 4.02 19.91 22.24
CA ALA A 279 3.33 19.27 23.36
C ALA A 279 3.72 17.79 23.47
N TRP A 280 3.81 17.06 22.35
CA TRP A 280 4.19 15.64 22.32
C TRP A 280 5.59 15.42 22.90
N GLU A 281 6.57 16.22 22.48
CA GLU A 281 7.98 16.11 22.86
C GLU A 281 8.18 16.16 24.39
N LYS A 282 7.33 16.94 25.08
CA LYS A 282 7.35 17.15 26.53
C LYS A 282 6.34 16.29 27.29
N SER A 283 5.56 15.46 26.60
CA SER A 283 4.42 14.78 27.20
C SER A 283 4.83 13.58 28.06
N GLU A 284 4.20 13.42 29.22
CA GLU A 284 4.32 12.21 30.06
C GLU A 284 3.93 10.95 29.29
N ARG A 285 2.95 11.08 28.38
CA ARG A 285 2.50 10.00 27.48
C ARG A 285 3.67 9.46 26.66
N ARG A 286 4.43 10.34 26.00
CA ARG A 286 5.60 9.96 25.20
C ARG A 286 6.61 9.17 26.04
N HIS A 287 6.97 9.70 27.21
CA HIS A 287 7.91 9.04 28.12
C HIS A 287 7.42 7.66 28.55
N ARG A 288 6.15 7.56 29.00
CA ARG A 288 5.62 6.30 29.52
C ARG A 288 5.56 5.18 28.48
N PHE A 289 5.13 5.47 27.25
CA PHE A 289 5.07 4.44 26.21
C PHE A 289 6.45 3.96 25.76
N ARG A 290 7.43 4.87 25.73
CA ARG A 290 8.83 4.53 25.44
C ARG A 290 9.45 3.67 26.53
N GLU A 291 9.16 3.95 27.80
CA GLU A 291 9.56 3.10 28.93
C GLU A 291 8.92 1.71 28.85
N LEU A 292 7.62 1.63 28.53
CA LEU A 292 6.91 0.35 28.38
C LEU A 292 7.55 -0.56 27.31
N LEU A 293 8.08 0.02 26.22
CA LEU A 293 8.80 -0.77 25.22
C LEU A 293 10.05 -1.44 25.80
N VAL A 294 10.80 -0.72 26.62
CA VAL A 294 11.99 -1.25 27.29
C VAL A 294 11.58 -2.29 28.34
N GLU A 295 10.58 -1.99 29.17
CA GLU A 295 10.09 -2.89 30.23
C GLU A 295 9.56 -4.22 29.69
N HIS A 296 8.79 -4.21 28.60
CA HIS A 296 8.13 -5.40 28.08
C HIS A 296 8.97 -6.18 27.08
N ASP A 297 9.69 -5.47 26.20
CA ASP A 297 10.35 -6.09 25.05
C ASP A 297 11.88 -6.00 25.11
N ASN A 298 12.44 -5.27 26.08
CA ASN A 298 13.87 -4.99 26.20
C ASN A 298 14.45 -4.39 24.91
N ILE A 299 13.71 -3.48 24.29
CA ILE A 299 14.08 -2.79 23.04
C ILE A 299 14.15 -1.30 23.31
N GLN A 300 15.24 -0.67 22.87
CA GLN A 300 15.36 0.78 22.91
C GLN A 300 14.45 1.42 21.85
N PRO A 301 13.62 2.41 22.19
CA PRO A 301 12.75 3.10 21.23
C PRO A 301 13.47 3.62 19.98
N ASP A 302 14.70 4.12 20.14
CA ASP A 302 15.50 4.71 19.06
C ASP A 302 16.13 3.65 18.14
N GLU A 303 15.92 2.36 18.42
CA GLU A 303 16.20 1.26 17.49
C GLU A 303 15.01 0.97 16.55
N VAL A 304 13.81 1.42 16.91
CA VAL A 304 12.57 1.24 16.14
C VAL A 304 12.28 2.47 15.27
N ILE A 305 12.34 3.65 15.88
CA ILE A 305 12.21 4.95 15.20
C ILE A 305 13.57 5.64 15.33
N LEU A 306 14.33 5.67 14.24
CA LEU A 306 15.72 6.09 14.23
C LEU A 306 15.87 7.58 13.90
N SER A 307 16.96 8.19 14.35
CA SER A 307 17.39 9.46 13.75
C SER A 307 17.77 9.25 12.27
N PRO A 308 17.73 10.28 11.42
CA PRO A 308 18.15 10.18 10.02
C PRO A 308 19.58 9.63 9.84
N GLU A 309 20.51 10.05 10.70
CA GLU A 309 21.90 9.57 10.67
C GLU A 309 22.00 8.09 11.07
N ALA A 310 21.28 7.70 12.11
CA ALA A 310 21.23 6.31 12.57
C ALA A 310 20.57 5.40 11.53
N ALA A 311 19.47 5.85 10.91
CA ALA A 311 18.78 5.15 9.83
C ALA A 311 19.73 4.91 8.64
N LYS A 312 20.45 5.95 8.19
CA LYS A 312 21.46 5.83 7.12
C LYS A 312 22.57 4.85 7.50
N LYS A 313 23.11 4.96 8.71
CA LYS A 313 24.17 4.04 9.21
C LYS A 313 23.70 2.60 9.29
N ARG A 314 22.42 2.38 9.58
CA ARG A 314 21.77 1.06 9.68
C ARG A 314 21.25 0.54 8.34
N GLY A 315 21.49 1.28 7.25
CA GLY A 315 21.15 0.85 5.89
C GLY A 315 19.67 0.94 5.54
N LEU A 316 18.89 1.80 6.21
CA LEU A 316 17.51 2.05 5.81
C LEU A 316 17.51 2.85 4.49
N THR A 317 17.04 2.23 3.41
CA THR A 317 16.90 2.85 2.10
C THR A 317 15.48 3.40 1.86
N SER A 318 15.35 4.32 0.90
CA SER A 318 14.08 4.88 0.47
C SER A 318 13.20 3.84 -0.22
N THR A 319 11.88 4.05 -0.09
CA THR A 319 10.91 2.96 -0.14
C THR A 319 10.46 2.55 -1.53
N VAL A 320 10.11 3.52 -2.39
CA VAL A 320 9.39 3.27 -3.64
C VAL A 320 10.15 3.84 -4.82
N THR A 321 10.22 3.07 -5.90
CA THR A 321 10.66 3.52 -7.24
C THR A 321 9.51 3.32 -8.23
N PHE A 322 9.46 4.15 -9.26
CA PHE A 322 8.44 4.12 -10.31
C PHE A 322 9.09 3.78 -11.67
N PRO A 323 9.28 2.49 -11.99
CA PRO A 323 9.93 2.11 -13.23
C PRO A 323 9.04 2.41 -14.44
N VAL A 324 9.67 2.78 -15.54
CA VAL A 324 9.03 2.99 -16.85
C VAL A 324 9.69 2.08 -17.89
N GLY A 325 9.14 1.98 -19.09
CA GLY A 325 9.83 1.25 -20.17
C GLY A 325 8.84 0.72 -21.19
N ASN A 326 9.32 -0.06 -22.14
CA ASN A 326 8.46 -0.55 -23.22
C ASN A 326 7.36 -1.51 -22.73
N LEU A 327 7.50 -2.08 -21.52
CA LEU A 327 6.46 -2.90 -20.88
C LEU A 327 5.48 -2.08 -20.03
N ALA A 328 5.86 -0.89 -19.59
CA ALA A 328 5.06 -0.02 -18.72
C ALA A 328 5.13 1.45 -19.17
N PRO A 329 4.54 1.79 -20.33
CA PRO A 329 4.61 3.15 -20.85
C PRO A 329 3.81 4.17 -20.04
N GLU A 330 2.77 3.76 -19.31
CA GLU A 330 2.09 4.63 -18.31
C GLU A 330 2.73 4.52 -16.91
N GLY A 331 3.86 3.84 -16.80
CA GLY A 331 4.58 3.61 -15.56
C GLY A 331 4.14 2.36 -14.81
N SER A 332 4.87 2.10 -13.72
CA SER A 332 4.68 0.99 -12.80
C SER A 332 5.22 1.38 -11.42
N VAL A 333 5.10 0.50 -10.44
CA VAL A 333 5.63 0.74 -9.10
C VAL A 333 6.32 -0.49 -8.52
N ILE A 334 7.44 -0.27 -7.84
CA ILE A 334 8.14 -1.26 -7.02
C ILE A 334 8.47 -0.68 -5.65
N LYS A 335 8.43 -1.53 -4.63
CA LYS A 335 9.01 -1.22 -3.33
C LYS A 335 10.48 -1.61 -3.31
N SER A 336 11.39 -0.67 -3.58
CA SER A 336 12.84 -0.91 -3.66
C SER A 336 13.42 -1.51 -2.38
N THR A 337 12.87 -1.15 -1.20
CA THR A 337 13.30 -1.72 0.09
C THR A 337 12.93 -3.20 0.26
N ALA A 338 12.08 -3.75 -0.60
CA ALA A 338 11.68 -5.15 -0.55
C ALA A 338 12.56 -6.07 -1.43
N ILE A 339 13.50 -5.49 -2.19
CA ILE A 339 14.51 -6.24 -2.93
C ILE A 339 15.56 -6.74 -1.93
N ASP A 340 15.86 -8.03 -1.94
CA ASP A 340 16.87 -8.63 -1.07
C ASP A 340 18.25 -7.99 -1.36
N PRO A 341 18.96 -7.49 -0.33
CA PRO A 341 20.27 -6.87 -0.52
C PRO A 341 21.29 -7.78 -1.22
N ALA A 342 21.16 -9.10 -1.11
CA ALA A 342 22.07 -10.06 -1.74
C ALA A 342 21.91 -10.17 -3.27
N VAL A 343 20.90 -9.52 -3.86
CA VAL A 343 20.71 -9.45 -5.32
C VAL A 343 20.82 -8.03 -5.87
N ILE A 344 21.26 -7.08 -5.05
CA ILE A 344 21.59 -5.71 -5.46
C ILE A 344 23.11 -5.65 -5.68
N ASP A 345 23.54 -5.09 -6.81
CA ASP A 345 24.96 -4.93 -7.12
C ASP A 345 25.62 -3.90 -6.19
N ASP A 346 26.95 -3.91 -6.09
CA ASP A 346 27.71 -3.01 -5.19
C ASP A 346 27.46 -1.51 -5.44
N ASP A 347 27.00 -1.15 -6.64
CA ASP A 347 26.63 0.22 -7.00
C ASP A 347 25.21 0.62 -6.57
N GLY A 348 24.50 -0.26 -5.85
CA GLY A 348 23.15 -0.02 -5.36
C GLY A 348 22.05 -0.22 -6.41
N VAL A 349 22.38 -0.85 -7.53
CA VAL A 349 21.43 -1.11 -8.62
C VAL A 349 21.09 -2.59 -8.69
N TYR A 350 19.80 -2.90 -8.72
CA TYR A 350 19.30 -4.24 -9.02
C TYR A 350 19.23 -4.42 -10.55
N ARG A 351 19.94 -5.41 -11.08
CA ARG A 351 19.93 -5.75 -12.51
C ARG A 351 19.51 -7.20 -12.70
N LYS A 352 18.48 -7.41 -13.51
CA LYS A 352 18.04 -8.75 -13.89
C LYS A 352 17.66 -8.79 -15.36
N CYS A 353 18.14 -9.81 -16.05
CA CYS A 353 17.62 -10.22 -17.34
C CYS A 353 17.25 -11.70 -17.23
N GLY A 354 16.03 -12.07 -17.61
CA GLY A 354 15.60 -13.46 -17.53
C GLY A 354 14.37 -13.78 -18.37
N PRO A 355 14.12 -15.09 -18.61
CA PRO A 355 13.00 -15.53 -19.41
C PRO A 355 11.67 -15.30 -18.69
N ALA A 356 10.67 -14.85 -19.44
CA ALA A 356 9.32 -14.67 -18.96
C ALA A 356 8.60 -16.02 -18.75
N LYS A 357 7.85 -16.12 -17.65
CA LYS A 357 6.87 -17.17 -17.38
C LYS A 357 5.51 -16.51 -17.21
N VAL A 358 4.65 -16.62 -18.23
CA VAL A 358 3.41 -15.84 -18.33
C VAL A 358 2.23 -16.59 -17.74
N PHE A 359 1.44 -15.90 -16.92
CA PHE A 359 0.23 -16.40 -16.27
C PHE A 359 -0.90 -15.36 -16.35
N THR A 360 -2.14 -15.84 -16.40
CA THR A 360 -3.35 -15.01 -16.42
C THR A 360 -4.20 -15.14 -15.15
N SER A 361 -3.75 -15.94 -14.18
CA SER A 361 -4.39 -16.10 -12.88
C SER A 361 -3.38 -16.34 -11.77
N GLU A 362 -3.64 -15.79 -10.59
CA GLU A 362 -2.81 -16.02 -9.40
C GLU A 362 -2.76 -17.51 -9.03
N ARG A 363 -3.88 -18.24 -9.18
CA ARG A 363 -3.95 -19.68 -8.91
C ARG A 363 -2.94 -20.48 -9.73
N ALA A 364 -2.82 -20.19 -11.03
CA ALA A 364 -1.87 -20.85 -11.90
C ALA A 364 -0.42 -20.50 -11.55
N ALA A 365 -0.14 -19.22 -11.27
CA ALA A 365 1.16 -18.76 -10.82
C ALA A 365 1.60 -19.42 -9.49
N ILE A 366 0.68 -19.54 -8.51
CA ILE A 366 0.94 -20.22 -7.24
C ILE A 366 1.17 -21.72 -7.43
N ALA A 367 0.44 -22.38 -8.33
CA ALA A 367 0.69 -23.78 -8.65
C ALA A 367 2.12 -23.95 -9.21
N ALA A 368 2.54 -23.09 -10.13
CA ALA A 368 3.88 -23.09 -10.70
C ALA A 368 4.98 -22.85 -9.65
N ILE A 369 4.77 -21.89 -8.74
CA ILE A 369 5.68 -21.64 -7.60
C ILE A 369 5.79 -22.86 -6.69
N LYS A 370 4.70 -23.61 -6.49
CA LYS A 370 4.69 -24.87 -5.70
C LYS A 370 5.29 -26.06 -6.45
N GLY A 371 5.84 -25.87 -7.64
CA GLY A 371 6.35 -26.97 -8.47
C GLY A 371 5.27 -27.89 -9.01
N ARG A 372 4.03 -27.38 -9.18
CA ARG A 372 2.87 -28.14 -9.69
C ARG A 372 2.43 -27.59 -11.04
N GLY A 373 1.93 -28.48 -11.90
CA GLY A 373 1.44 -28.13 -13.23
C GLY A 373 2.51 -28.28 -14.32
N SER A 374 2.18 -27.87 -15.54
CA SER A 374 3.05 -28.01 -16.72
C SER A 374 4.13 -26.93 -16.83
N LYS A 375 3.99 -25.82 -16.09
CA LYS A 375 4.93 -24.70 -16.05
C LYS A 375 5.35 -24.48 -14.59
N THR A 376 6.63 -24.63 -14.30
CA THR A 376 7.24 -24.37 -12.98
C THR A 376 7.95 -23.01 -12.99
N ILE A 377 8.19 -22.47 -11.79
CA ILE A 377 9.01 -21.27 -11.57
C ILE A 377 10.36 -21.70 -10.99
N GLU A 378 11.44 -21.17 -11.56
CA GLU A 378 12.82 -21.45 -11.15
C GLU A 378 13.60 -20.16 -10.88
N ALA A 379 14.76 -20.29 -10.22
CA ALA A 379 15.67 -19.16 -10.02
C ALA A 379 16.09 -18.59 -11.39
N GLY A 380 16.01 -17.27 -11.56
CA GLY A 380 16.33 -16.61 -12.82
C GLY A 380 15.12 -16.25 -13.68
N ASP A 381 13.95 -16.84 -13.43
CA ASP A 381 12.72 -16.51 -14.15
C ASP A 381 12.21 -15.09 -13.83
N VAL A 382 11.43 -14.54 -14.77
CA VAL A 382 10.55 -13.38 -14.57
C VAL A 382 9.10 -13.85 -14.67
N LEU A 383 8.39 -13.90 -13.54
CA LEU A 383 6.97 -14.23 -13.49
C LEU A 383 6.16 -13.04 -13.97
N VAL A 384 5.46 -13.20 -15.10
CA VAL A 384 4.56 -12.17 -15.63
C VAL A 384 3.12 -12.59 -15.36
N LEU A 385 2.43 -11.84 -14.51
CA LEU A 385 1.03 -12.05 -14.19
C LEU A 385 0.20 -10.94 -14.83
N ALA A 386 -0.43 -11.25 -15.95
CA ALA A 386 -1.21 -10.31 -16.75
C ALA A 386 -2.71 -10.57 -16.61
N CYS A 387 -3.53 -9.66 -17.13
CA CYS A 387 -5.00 -9.70 -17.05
C CYS A 387 -5.52 -9.62 -15.60
N ARG A 388 -4.74 -9.01 -14.70
CA ARG A 388 -5.08 -8.84 -13.28
C ARG A 388 -5.19 -7.37 -12.86
N GLY A 389 -5.24 -6.45 -13.83
CA GLY A 389 -5.58 -5.05 -13.59
C GLY A 389 -7.05 -4.82 -13.22
N PRO A 390 -7.51 -3.56 -13.16
CA PRO A 390 -8.90 -3.23 -12.85
C PRO A 390 -9.92 -3.97 -13.71
N LEU A 391 -9.78 -3.95 -15.04
CA LEU A 391 -10.71 -4.63 -15.96
C LEU A 391 -10.59 -6.16 -15.88
N GLY A 392 -9.39 -6.66 -15.58
CA GLY A 392 -9.09 -8.09 -15.55
C GLY A 392 -9.62 -8.81 -14.32
N SER A 393 -9.40 -8.24 -13.12
CA SER A 393 -9.68 -8.92 -11.85
C SER A 393 -10.12 -8.01 -10.71
N GLY A 394 -10.53 -6.76 -11.00
CA GLY A 394 -10.76 -5.79 -9.93
C GLY A 394 -9.47 -5.27 -9.31
N MET A 395 -8.34 -5.45 -10.00
CA MET A 395 -6.99 -5.10 -9.54
C MET A 395 -6.68 -5.79 -8.21
N GLU A 396 -6.74 -7.13 -8.19
CA GLU A 396 -6.52 -7.92 -6.98
C GLU A 396 -5.15 -7.66 -6.35
N GLU A 397 -5.00 -8.00 -5.07
CA GLU A 397 -3.71 -7.92 -4.40
C GLU A 397 -2.99 -9.28 -4.46
N THR A 398 -1.88 -9.34 -5.20
CA THR A 398 -1.19 -10.61 -5.51
C THR A 398 -0.23 -11.06 -4.39
N TYR A 399 -0.70 -10.95 -3.14
CA TYR A 399 0.13 -11.17 -1.96
C TYR A 399 0.59 -12.62 -1.81
N GLN A 400 -0.23 -13.59 -2.25
CA GLN A 400 0.14 -15.01 -2.15
C GLN A 400 1.43 -15.28 -2.93
N ILE A 401 1.59 -14.65 -4.11
CA ILE A 401 2.79 -14.83 -4.95
C ILE A 401 4.01 -14.26 -4.22
N THR A 402 3.92 -13.02 -3.78
CA THR A 402 5.08 -12.32 -3.22
C THR A 402 5.48 -12.90 -1.85
N SER A 403 4.51 -13.33 -1.04
CA SER A 403 4.74 -14.03 0.23
C SER A 403 5.35 -15.42 0.00
N ALA A 404 4.83 -16.19 -0.97
CA ALA A 404 5.40 -17.50 -1.30
C ALA A 404 6.88 -17.39 -1.70
N LEU A 405 7.21 -16.48 -2.63
CA LEU A 405 8.59 -16.26 -3.07
C LEU A 405 9.48 -15.74 -1.92
N LYS A 406 8.95 -14.87 -1.04
CA LYS A 406 9.70 -14.35 0.11
C LYS A 406 10.29 -15.42 1.01
N TYR A 407 9.56 -16.52 1.22
CA TYR A 407 9.96 -17.57 2.16
C TYR A 407 10.42 -18.87 1.50
N LEU A 408 10.72 -18.83 0.20
CA LEU A 408 11.38 -19.92 -0.52
C LEU A 408 12.84 -19.55 -0.82
N PRO A 409 13.80 -20.47 -0.65
CA PRO A 409 15.24 -20.16 -0.80
C PRO A 409 15.62 -19.53 -2.14
N PHE A 410 14.97 -19.95 -3.23
CA PHE A 410 15.24 -19.43 -4.58
C PHE A 410 14.49 -18.14 -4.91
N GLY A 411 13.50 -17.74 -4.10
CA GLY A 411 12.53 -16.72 -4.49
C GLY A 411 13.11 -15.32 -4.67
N LYS A 412 14.22 -15.00 -3.99
CA LYS A 412 14.97 -13.74 -4.21
C LYS A 412 15.54 -13.59 -5.63
N HIS A 413 15.69 -14.69 -6.35
CA HIS A 413 16.16 -14.70 -7.74
C HIS A 413 15.04 -14.64 -8.78
N VAL A 414 13.77 -14.59 -8.34
CA VAL A 414 12.59 -14.48 -9.20
C VAL A 414 12.08 -13.04 -9.14
N ALA A 415 11.81 -12.44 -10.30
CA ALA A 415 11.10 -11.17 -10.37
C ALA A 415 9.64 -11.39 -10.73
N VAL A 416 8.77 -10.47 -10.31
CA VAL A 416 7.34 -10.49 -10.61
C VAL A 416 6.96 -9.19 -11.31
N ILE A 417 6.25 -9.28 -12.42
CA ILE A 417 5.67 -8.14 -13.14
C ILE A 417 4.17 -8.37 -13.27
N THR A 418 3.36 -7.39 -12.89
CA THR A 418 1.90 -7.50 -12.98
C THR A 418 1.19 -6.17 -13.20
N ASP A 419 0.06 -6.22 -13.90
CA ASP A 419 -0.91 -5.12 -13.99
C ASP A 419 -1.82 -5.03 -12.75
N ALA A 420 -1.69 -5.97 -11.79
CA ALA A 420 -2.34 -5.98 -10.48
C ALA A 420 -1.62 -5.13 -9.42
N ARG A 421 -2.02 -5.28 -8.14
CA ARG A 421 -1.40 -4.62 -6.98
C ARG A 421 -0.63 -5.60 -6.10
N PHE A 422 0.25 -5.05 -5.27
CA PHE A 422 0.94 -5.72 -4.17
C PHE A 422 1.11 -4.73 -3.01
N SER A 423 1.24 -5.22 -1.77
CA SER A 423 1.44 -4.38 -0.56
C SER A 423 2.89 -4.20 -0.13
N GLY A 424 3.84 -4.79 -0.86
CA GLY A 424 5.28 -4.59 -0.63
C GLY A 424 5.97 -5.63 0.25
N VAL A 425 5.36 -6.80 0.46
CA VAL A 425 6.04 -7.96 1.07
C VAL A 425 6.68 -8.79 -0.04
N SER A 426 7.98 -8.63 -0.28
CA SER A 426 8.77 -9.41 -1.25
C SER A 426 10.21 -9.67 -0.74
N THR A 427 10.94 -10.51 -1.46
CA THR A 427 12.42 -10.66 -1.46
C THR A 427 13.04 -10.47 -2.84
N GLY A 428 12.28 -10.67 -3.93
CA GLY A 428 12.67 -10.31 -5.29
C GLY A 428 12.07 -8.98 -5.73
N ALA A 429 12.44 -8.51 -6.92
CA ALA A 429 11.79 -7.35 -7.52
C ALA A 429 10.33 -7.68 -7.87
N CYS A 430 9.37 -7.04 -7.21
CA CYS A 430 7.95 -7.13 -7.53
C CYS A 430 7.46 -5.78 -8.04
N ILE A 431 7.06 -5.76 -9.32
CA ILE A 431 6.67 -4.58 -10.07
C ILE A 431 5.19 -4.72 -10.39
N GLY A 432 4.39 -3.83 -9.84
CA GLY A 432 2.93 -3.82 -10.00
C GLY A 432 2.45 -2.54 -10.65
N HIS A 433 1.13 -2.43 -10.83
CA HIS A 433 0.46 -1.30 -11.47
C HIS A 433 1.01 -1.04 -12.88
N VAL A 434 1.49 -2.06 -13.57
CA VAL A 434 1.99 -1.92 -14.94
C VAL A 434 0.84 -1.40 -15.80
N GLY A 435 1.02 -0.18 -16.30
CA GLY A 435 0.05 0.53 -17.13
C GLY A 435 0.57 0.74 -18.55
N PRO A 436 -0.28 0.65 -19.59
CA PRO A 436 -1.68 0.23 -19.53
C PRO A 436 -1.83 -1.25 -19.12
N GLU A 437 -2.94 -1.62 -18.50
CA GLU A 437 -3.21 -3.03 -18.16
C GLU A 437 -3.41 -3.89 -19.42
N ALA A 438 -3.29 -5.21 -19.29
CA ALA A 438 -3.38 -6.14 -20.42
C ALA A 438 -4.68 -5.98 -21.23
N LEU A 439 -5.82 -5.88 -20.54
CA LEU A 439 -7.15 -5.76 -21.18
C LEU A 439 -7.39 -4.38 -21.83
N ALA A 440 -6.59 -3.38 -21.48
CA ALA A 440 -6.59 -2.08 -22.14
C ALA A 440 -5.63 -2.04 -23.35
N GLY A 441 -5.11 -3.19 -23.79
CA GLY A 441 -4.15 -3.30 -24.89
C GLY A 441 -2.70 -3.03 -24.48
N GLY A 442 -2.40 -3.07 -23.18
CA GLY A 442 -1.07 -2.83 -22.63
C GLY A 442 -0.01 -3.81 -23.15
N PRO A 443 1.27 -3.38 -23.27
CA PRO A 443 2.34 -4.23 -23.78
C PRO A 443 2.56 -5.53 -23.00
N ILE A 444 2.23 -5.56 -21.71
CA ILE A 444 2.31 -6.77 -20.87
C ILE A 444 1.50 -7.95 -21.43
N ALA A 445 0.42 -7.69 -22.18
CA ALA A 445 -0.38 -8.74 -22.84
C ALA A 445 0.36 -9.45 -23.98
N LYS A 446 1.43 -8.86 -24.50
CA LYS A 446 2.16 -9.30 -25.70
C LYS A 446 3.48 -9.99 -25.38
N VAL A 447 3.72 -10.25 -24.10
CA VAL A 447 4.86 -11.03 -23.61
C VAL A 447 4.53 -12.52 -23.75
N TYR A 448 5.41 -13.26 -24.41
CA TYR A 448 5.35 -14.71 -24.57
C TYR A 448 6.27 -15.41 -23.57
N ASP A 449 6.00 -16.67 -23.29
CA ASP A 449 6.95 -17.48 -22.51
C ASP A 449 8.32 -17.53 -23.19
N GLY A 450 9.37 -17.36 -22.39
CA GLY A 450 10.77 -17.36 -22.87
C GLY A 450 11.28 -16.01 -23.39
N ASP A 451 10.39 -15.02 -23.60
CA ASP A 451 10.80 -13.64 -23.90
C ASP A 451 11.76 -13.14 -22.81
N GLN A 452 12.82 -12.44 -23.22
CA GLN A 452 13.79 -11.88 -22.30
C GLN A 452 13.28 -10.54 -21.77
N ILE A 453 13.19 -10.44 -20.45
CA ILE A 453 12.81 -9.21 -19.76
C ILE A 453 13.99 -8.69 -18.97
N GLU A 454 14.34 -7.44 -19.22
CA GLU A 454 15.34 -6.67 -18.52
C GLU A 454 14.68 -5.74 -17.49
N ILE A 455 15.16 -5.82 -16.26
CA ILE A 455 14.73 -5.01 -15.13
C ILE A 455 15.98 -4.33 -14.54
N ILE A 456 15.95 -3.01 -14.47
CA ILE A 456 17.00 -2.21 -13.85
C ILE A 456 16.35 -1.29 -12.83
N ILE A 457 16.71 -1.41 -11.55
CA ILE A 457 16.20 -0.56 -10.47
C ILE A 457 17.36 0.05 -9.71
N ASP A 458 17.55 1.35 -9.83
CA ASP A 458 18.49 2.12 -9.03
C ASP A 458 17.84 2.45 -7.68
N THR A 459 18.30 1.79 -6.62
CA THR A 459 17.74 1.94 -5.27
C THR A 459 18.26 3.17 -4.53
N VAL A 460 19.25 3.86 -5.10
CA VAL A 460 19.87 5.07 -4.54
C VAL A 460 19.18 6.31 -5.11
N ASN A 461 19.05 6.39 -6.43
CA ASN A 461 18.45 7.53 -7.12
C ASN A 461 16.93 7.38 -7.35
N LEU A 462 16.38 6.19 -7.07
CA LEU A 462 14.96 5.85 -7.22
C LEU A 462 14.47 6.04 -8.65
N SER A 463 15.21 5.47 -9.60
CA SER A 463 14.84 5.37 -11.01
C SER A 463 14.89 3.91 -11.45
N GLY A 464 14.11 3.55 -12.47
CA GLY A 464 14.20 2.19 -13.00
C GLY A 464 13.55 2.02 -14.35
N THR A 465 13.90 0.92 -15.00
CA THR A 465 13.34 0.53 -16.29
C THR A 465 12.88 -0.92 -16.31
N ILE A 466 11.79 -1.18 -17.04
CA ILE A 466 11.30 -2.54 -17.34
C ILE A 466 11.06 -2.71 -18.83
N ASN A 467 11.85 -3.57 -19.46
CA ASN A 467 11.84 -3.73 -20.91
C ASN A 467 11.76 -5.19 -21.33
N PHE A 468 10.92 -5.49 -22.30
CA PHE A 468 11.13 -6.61 -23.21
C PHE A 468 12.34 -6.30 -24.08
N VAL A 469 13.25 -7.27 -24.25
CA VAL A 469 14.51 -7.11 -24.99
C VAL A 469 14.76 -8.23 -26.00
N GLY A 470 13.68 -8.82 -26.54
CA GLY A 470 13.76 -9.89 -27.54
C GLY A 470 13.70 -11.29 -26.94
N THR A 471 14.27 -12.27 -27.64
CA THR A 471 14.36 -13.68 -27.17
C THR A 471 15.78 -14.01 -26.74
N ALA A 472 16.00 -15.22 -26.20
CA ALA A 472 17.35 -15.67 -25.83
C ALA A 472 18.30 -15.73 -27.05
N GLU A 473 17.77 -15.99 -28.23
CA GLU A 473 18.50 -16.11 -29.49
C GLU A 473 18.65 -14.78 -30.23
N SER A 474 17.78 -13.81 -29.95
CA SER A 474 17.74 -12.52 -30.65
C SER A 474 17.45 -11.39 -29.67
N ARG A 475 18.52 -10.84 -29.08
CA ARG A 475 18.44 -9.69 -28.19
C ARG A 475 18.29 -8.39 -28.99
N LEU A 476 17.37 -7.55 -28.57
CA LEU A 476 17.04 -6.28 -29.19
C LEU A 476 17.32 -5.12 -28.23
N SER A 477 17.54 -3.93 -28.76
CA SER A 477 17.45 -2.70 -27.96
C SER A 477 16.01 -2.48 -27.47
N PRO A 478 15.78 -1.76 -26.35
CA PRO A 478 14.44 -1.43 -25.88
C PRO A 478 13.55 -0.77 -26.94
N GLU A 479 14.13 0.08 -27.80
CA GLU A 479 13.43 0.78 -28.88
C GLU A 479 13.00 -0.16 -30.01
N GLU A 480 13.87 -1.08 -30.44
CA GLU A 480 13.53 -2.10 -31.43
C GLU A 480 12.49 -3.08 -30.88
N ALA A 481 12.68 -3.50 -29.64
CA ALA A 481 11.75 -4.38 -28.94
C ALA A 481 10.37 -3.75 -28.75
N ALA A 482 10.30 -2.42 -28.55
CA ALA A 482 9.03 -1.69 -28.51
C ALA A 482 8.28 -1.74 -29.84
N ARG A 483 8.98 -1.68 -30.99
CA ARG A 483 8.37 -1.84 -32.32
C ARG A 483 7.81 -3.24 -32.49
N VAL A 484 8.58 -4.26 -32.11
CA VAL A 484 8.11 -5.66 -32.11
C VAL A 484 6.85 -5.80 -31.25
N LEU A 485 6.83 -5.27 -30.02
CA LEU A 485 5.64 -5.28 -29.18
C LEU A 485 4.46 -4.55 -29.82
N SER A 486 4.68 -3.46 -30.56
CA SER A 486 3.57 -2.71 -31.18
C SER A 486 2.86 -3.53 -32.27
N GLU A 487 3.60 -4.33 -33.03
CA GLU A 487 3.09 -5.15 -34.15
C GLU A 487 2.63 -6.55 -33.72
N ARG A 488 3.08 -7.00 -32.56
CA ARG A 488 2.80 -8.34 -32.04
C ARG A 488 1.36 -8.47 -31.54
N GLU A 489 0.75 -9.63 -31.80
CA GLU A 489 -0.54 -10.01 -31.24
C GLU A 489 -0.42 -10.38 -29.75
N PRO A 490 -1.50 -10.27 -28.95
CA PRO A 490 -1.49 -10.74 -27.57
C PRO A 490 -1.08 -12.22 -27.46
N ALA A 491 -0.17 -12.52 -26.53
CA ALA A 491 0.30 -13.88 -26.24
C ALA A 491 -0.75 -14.72 -25.48
N ILE A 492 -1.69 -14.02 -24.86
CA ILE A 492 -2.72 -14.55 -23.97
C ILE A 492 -4.10 -14.14 -24.47
N GLU A 493 -5.10 -14.93 -24.15
CA GLU A 493 -6.49 -14.56 -24.40
C GLU A 493 -6.88 -13.37 -23.50
N LEU A 494 -7.21 -12.24 -24.12
CA LEU A 494 -7.60 -11.03 -23.42
C LEU A 494 -9.06 -11.11 -22.97
N LYS A 495 -9.27 -11.64 -21.77
CA LYS A 495 -10.58 -11.64 -21.12
C LYS A 495 -10.46 -11.36 -19.62
N PRO A 496 -11.50 -10.79 -19.00
CA PRO A 496 -11.59 -10.73 -17.55
C PRO A 496 -11.58 -12.13 -16.95
N ASP A 497 -11.26 -12.22 -15.65
CA ASP A 497 -11.43 -13.44 -14.90
C ASP A 497 -12.90 -13.93 -15.02
N PRO A 498 -13.13 -15.22 -15.30
CA PRO A 498 -14.49 -15.76 -15.42
C PRO A 498 -15.32 -15.57 -14.15
N ASP A 499 -14.68 -15.50 -12.97
CA ASP A 499 -15.34 -15.32 -11.69
C ASP A 499 -15.45 -13.84 -11.28
N LEU A 500 -15.05 -12.89 -12.15
CA LEU A 500 -15.09 -11.45 -11.84
C LEU A 500 -16.54 -10.96 -11.65
N PRO A 501 -16.91 -10.46 -10.46
CA PRO A 501 -18.28 -10.05 -10.20
C PRO A 501 -18.75 -8.90 -11.12
N PRO A 502 -20.02 -8.88 -11.56
CA PRO A 502 -20.56 -7.81 -12.40
C PRO A 502 -20.40 -6.41 -11.79
N ASP A 503 -20.56 -6.28 -10.47
CA ASP A 503 -20.41 -4.99 -9.77
C ASP A 503 -18.96 -4.49 -9.84
N THR A 504 -17.98 -5.40 -9.71
CA THR A 504 -16.56 -5.08 -9.86
C THR A 504 -16.20 -4.75 -11.32
N ARG A 505 -16.83 -5.39 -12.31
CA ARG A 505 -16.70 -4.99 -13.72
C ARG A 505 -17.21 -3.57 -13.97
N MET A 506 -18.35 -3.23 -13.36
CA MET A 506 -18.88 -1.87 -13.42
C MET A 506 -17.91 -0.89 -12.75
N TRP A 507 -17.41 -1.21 -11.55
CA TRP A 507 -16.39 -0.40 -10.86
C TRP A 507 -15.18 -0.15 -11.75
N ALA A 508 -14.66 -1.18 -12.44
CA ALA A 508 -13.47 -1.10 -13.29
C ALA A 508 -13.65 -0.10 -14.44
N LEU A 509 -14.83 -0.06 -15.07
CA LEU A 509 -15.17 0.91 -16.11
C LEU A 509 -15.29 2.33 -15.54
N LEU A 510 -15.99 2.48 -14.41
CA LEU A 510 -16.24 3.77 -13.80
C LEU A 510 -14.94 4.43 -13.31
N GLN A 511 -14.06 3.64 -12.69
CA GLN A 511 -12.79 4.14 -12.18
C GLN A 511 -11.84 4.54 -13.32
N GLN A 512 -11.89 3.84 -14.46
CA GLN A 512 -11.05 4.14 -15.62
C GLN A 512 -11.37 5.53 -16.17
N LEU A 513 -12.66 5.85 -16.26
CA LEU A 513 -13.13 7.18 -16.66
C LEU A 513 -12.82 8.25 -15.59
N GLY A 514 -12.73 7.86 -14.31
CA GLY A 514 -12.35 8.73 -13.20
C GLY A 514 -10.85 9.02 -13.04
N GLY A 515 -10.04 8.74 -14.07
CA GLY A 515 -8.59 8.92 -14.05
C GLY A 515 -7.78 7.64 -13.77
N GLY A 516 -8.45 6.49 -13.71
CA GLY A 516 -7.82 5.17 -13.63
C GLY A 516 -7.03 4.93 -12.34
N THR A 517 -6.08 3.99 -12.43
CA THR A 517 -5.21 3.56 -11.33
C THR A 517 -4.47 4.74 -10.70
N TRP A 518 -3.77 5.53 -11.51
CA TRP A 518 -3.00 6.69 -11.04
C TRP A 518 -3.89 7.83 -10.52
N GLY A 519 -5.15 7.90 -10.97
CA GLY A 519 -6.16 8.81 -10.44
C GLY A 519 -6.78 8.40 -9.10
N GLY A 520 -6.31 7.29 -8.52
CA GLY A 520 -6.77 6.76 -7.24
C GLY A 520 -7.96 5.80 -7.34
N CYS A 521 -8.35 5.36 -8.53
CA CYS A 521 -9.49 4.47 -8.79
C CYS A 521 -10.83 4.97 -8.23
N VAL A 522 -11.13 6.27 -8.36
CA VAL A 522 -12.36 6.88 -7.82
C VAL A 522 -13.50 6.90 -8.84
N TYR A 523 -14.73 7.02 -8.36
CA TYR A 523 -15.85 7.41 -9.22
C TYR A 523 -15.84 8.93 -9.37
N ASP A 524 -15.60 9.44 -10.58
CA ASP A 524 -15.66 10.87 -10.89
C ASP A 524 -16.93 11.18 -11.68
N PRO A 525 -17.99 11.71 -11.04
CA PRO A 525 -19.24 12.01 -11.73
C PRO A 525 -19.08 12.97 -12.90
N ALA A 526 -18.19 13.97 -12.80
CA ALA A 526 -18.02 14.95 -13.87
C ALA A 526 -17.35 14.33 -15.09
N ALA A 527 -16.32 13.50 -14.89
CA ALA A 527 -15.68 12.77 -15.98
C ALA A 527 -16.63 11.74 -16.62
N LEU A 528 -17.44 11.06 -15.80
CA LEU A 528 -18.46 10.12 -16.27
C LEU A 528 -19.57 10.81 -17.08
N GLU A 529 -20.08 11.94 -16.59
CA GLU A 529 -21.05 12.77 -17.31
C GLU A 529 -20.48 13.28 -18.63
N GLN A 530 -19.20 13.65 -18.68
CA GLN A 530 -18.55 14.05 -19.92
C GLN A 530 -18.42 12.88 -20.91
N ALA A 531 -18.01 11.70 -20.44
CA ALA A 531 -17.82 10.52 -21.27
C ALA A 531 -19.15 10.00 -21.84
N VAL A 532 -20.22 10.02 -21.04
CA VAL A 532 -21.52 9.45 -21.40
C VAL A 532 -22.50 10.50 -21.94
N GLY A 533 -22.30 11.77 -21.60
CA GLY A 533 -23.21 12.87 -21.94
C GLY A 533 -23.35 13.11 -23.44
N ALA A 534 -22.31 12.84 -24.23
CA ALA A 534 -22.39 12.88 -25.69
C ALA A 534 -23.38 11.84 -26.26
N VAL A 535 -23.61 10.73 -25.55
CA VAL A 535 -24.51 9.64 -25.94
C VAL A 535 -25.93 9.87 -25.40
N LEU A 536 -26.05 10.30 -24.14
CA LEU A 536 -27.35 10.48 -23.49
C LEU A 536 -28.03 11.82 -23.86
N PHE A 537 -27.24 12.85 -24.16
CA PHE A 537 -27.72 14.18 -24.50
C PHE A 537 -27.08 14.67 -25.81
N PRO A 538 -27.34 14.02 -26.96
CA PRO A 538 -26.83 14.49 -28.24
C PRO A 538 -27.32 15.92 -28.46
N LYS A 539 -26.38 16.86 -28.71
CA LYS A 539 -26.73 18.23 -29.07
C LYS A 539 -27.62 18.18 -30.31
N LYS A 540 -28.87 18.62 -30.17
CA LYS A 540 -29.83 18.74 -31.27
C LYS A 540 -29.41 19.79 -32.29
#